data_AF-A0A960D5Q6-F1
#
_entry.id   AF-A0A960D5Q6-F1
#
_cell.length_a   1.000
_cell.length_b   1.000
_cell.length_c   1.000
_cell.angle_alpha   90.00
_cell.angle_beta   90.00
_cell.angle_gamma   90.00
#
_symmetry.space_group_name_H-M   'P 1'
#
loop_
_entity.id
_entity.type
_entity.pdbx_description
1 polymer ?
#
loop_
_entity_poly.entity_id
_entity_poly.type
_entity_poly.pdbx_seq_one_letter_code
_entity_poly.pdbx_strand_id
1 'polypeptide(L)'
;MIRIGLGGGLALAIALGSAGQASADQYDFISELDSAGVSYPSTSEMIGIGKAVCHDLRLGLPVATALSKLQNSGFAPYEAAVVVAAASLAMCTDQRSVVLEFANAHSGGRTA
;
A
#
# COMPACT_ATOMS: atom_id res chain seq x y z
N MET A 1 32.86 6.60 -5.38
CA MET A 1 32.50 7.98 -5.74
C MET A 1 32.42 8.09 -7.27
N ILE A 2 31.25 7.83 -7.86
CA ILE A 2 31.02 8.01 -9.30
C ILE A 2 30.23 9.31 -9.49
N ARG A 3 30.71 10.17 -10.39
CA ARG A 3 30.20 11.52 -10.63
C ARG A 3 29.05 11.50 -11.62
N ILE A 4 28.00 12.26 -11.33
CA ILE A 4 26.85 12.51 -12.21
C ILE A 4 27.28 13.49 -13.31
N GLY A 5 27.24 13.05 -14.56
CA GLY A 5 27.39 13.91 -15.73
C GLY A 5 26.03 14.24 -16.34
N LEU A 6 25.69 15.53 -16.40
CA LEU A 6 24.58 16.05 -17.19
C LEU A 6 24.89 15.86 -18.68
N GLY A 7 24.09 15.07 -19.39
CA GLY A 7 24.12 14.92 -20.85
C GLY A 7 22.74 14.45 -21.33
N GLY A 8 22.11 15.25 -22.18
CA GLY A 8 20.74 15.07 -22.62
C GLY A 8 20.47 13.75 -23.36
N GLY A 9 19.31 13.18 -23.07
CA GLY A 9 18.68 12.11 -23.83
C GLY A 9 17.23 11.96 -23.36
N LEU A 10 16.29 12.46 -24.17
CA LEU A 10 14.88 12.05 -24.05
C LEU A 10 14.82 10.57 -24.45
N ALA A 11 15.02 9.69 -23.49
CA ALA A 11 14.64 8.29 -23.58
C ALA A 11 13.73 8.03 -22.40
N LEU A 12 12.48 7.72 -22.73
CA LEU A 12 11.42 7.30 -21.82
C LEU A 12 11.91 6.06 -21.07
N ALA A 13 12.65 6.26 -19.98
CA ALA A 13 12.92 5.21 -19.03
C ALA A 13 11.57 4.89 -18.40
N ILE A 14 10.94 3.84 -18.93
CA ILE A 14 9.93 3.11 -18.20
C ILE A 14 10.68 2.57 -16.99
N ALA A 15 10.78 3.38 -15.94
CA ALA A 15 11.17 2.95 -14.62
C ALA A 15 10.04 2.05 -14.14
N LEU A 16 10.03 0.81 -14.66
CA LEU A 16 9.23 -0.27 -14.13
C LEU A 16 9.81 -0.55 -12.75
N GLY A 17 9.23 0.17 -11.78
CA GLY A 17 8.79 -0.37 -10.52
C GLY A 17 9.79 -1.32 -9.88
N SER A 18 10.79 -0.75 -9.25
CA SER A 18 11.35 -1.27 -8.01
C SER A 18 12.03 -0.09 -7.33
N ALA A 19 11.24 0.89 -6.90
CA ALA A 19 11.59 1.52 -5.64
C ALA A 19 11.60 0.36 -4.65
N GLY A 20 12.79 -0.25 -4.46
CA GLY A 20 13.01 -1.11 -3.31
C GLY A 20 12.60 -0.24 -2.14
N GLN A 21 11.48 -0.59 -1.51
CA GLN A 21 10.97 0.15 -0.38
C GLN A 21 12.14 0.36 0.55
N ALA A 22 12.57 1.62 0.70
CA ALA A 22 13.52 1.95 1.73
C ALA A 22 12.94 1.33 3.00
N SER A 23 13.74 0.57 3.74
CA SER A 23 13.28 -0.15 4.93
C SER A 23 12.50 0.72 5.92
N ALA A 24 12.69 2.04 5.87
CA ALA A 24 11.88 3.06 6.54
C ALA A 24 10.38 2.92 6.26
N ASP A 25 10.01 2.77 5.00
CA ASP A 25 8.63 2.72 4.56
C ASP A 25 7.89 1.47 5.06
N GLN A 26 8.58 0.33 5.05
CA GLN A 26 8.07 -0.90 5.66
C GLN A 26 7.91 -0.76 7.17
N TYR A 27 8.74 0.05 7.82
CA TYR A 27 8.67 0.29 9.26
C TYR A 27 7.55 1.28 9.63
N ASP A 28 7.33 2.31 8.80
CA ASP A 28 6.22 3.25 8.93
C ASP A 28 4.88 2.52 8.79
N PHE A 29 4.77 1.60 7.82
CA PHE A 29 3.61 0.72 7.66
C PHE A 29 3.32 -0.09 8.94
N ILE A 30 4.34 -0.69 9.53
CA ILE A 30 4.20 -1.49 10.75
C ILE A 30 3.87 -0.61 11.97
N SER A 31 4.45 0.58 12.05
CA SER A 31 4.17 1.53 13.13
C SER A 31 2.72 2.03 13.09
N GLU A 32 2.17 2.24 11.90
CA GLU A 32 0.76 2.60 11.72
C GLU A 32 -0.18 1.46 12.14
N LEU A 33 0.17 0.21 11.80
CA LEU A 33 -0.59 -0.97 12.19
C LEU A 33 -0.60 -1.17 13.71
N ASP A 34 0.56 -1.02 14.36
CA ASP A 34 0.69 -1.10 15.82
C ASP A 34 -0.13 0.00 16.51
N SER A 35 -0.06 1.23 16.00
CA SER A 35 -0.84 2.37 16.49
C SER A 35 -2.36 2.14 16.35
N ALA A 36 -2.79 1.43 15.31
CA ALA A 36 -4.17 1.06 15.07
C ALA A 36 -4.62 -0.22 15.82
N GLY A 37 -3.69 -0.91 16.50
CA GLY A 37 -3.97 -2.13 17.27
C GLY A 37 -4.24 -3.37 16.40
N VAL A 38 -3.74 -3.40 15.15
CA VAL A 38 -3.94 -4.53 14.24
C VAL A 38 -3.08 -5.71 14.69
N SER A 39 -3.69 -6.86 14.94
CA SER A 39 -2.94 -8.07 15.30
C SER A 39 -2.42 -8.77 14.04
N TYR A 40 -1.12 -9.08 14.03
CA TYR A 40 -0.49 -9.85 12.96
C TYR A 40 0.51 -10.89 13.48
N PRO A 41 0.61 -12.06 12.82
CA PRO A 41 1.44 -13.16 13.30
C PRO A 41 2.94 -12.88 13.17
N SER A 42 3.35 -12.08 12.18
CA SER A 42 4.75 -11.75 11.93
C SER A 42 4.88 -10.49 11.08
N THR A 43 5.81 -9.62 11.45
CA THR A 43 6.13 -8.39 10.70
C THR A 43 6.47 -8.68 9.23
N SER A 44 7.29 -9.71 8.97
CA SER A 44 7.68 -10.09 7.61
C SER A 44 6.50 -10.55 6.75
N GLU A 45 5.55 -11.26 7.36
CA GLU A 45 4.34 -11.73 6.68
C GLU A 45 3.43 -10.53 6.36
N MET A 46 3.22 -9.65 7.34
CA MET A 46 2.43 -8.43 7.18
C MET A 46 3.02 -7.50 6.10
N ILE A 47 4.34 -7.33 6.08
CA ILE A 47 5.04 -6.61 5.01
C ILE A 47 4.82 -7.29 3.65
N GLY A 48 4.83 -8.62 3.59
CA GLY A 48 4.51 -9.39 2.38
C GLY A 48 3.08 -9.13 1.89
N ILE A 49 2.11 -9.08 2.81
CA ILE A 49 0.71 -8.76 2.54
C ILE A 49 0.57 -7.34 2.00
N GLY A 50 1.18 -6.34 2.66
CA GLY A 50 1.16 -4.94 2.20
C GLY A 50 1.70 -4.78 0.78
N LYS A 51 2.80 -5.48 0.46
CA LYS A 51 3.35 -5.54 -0.90
C LYS A 51 2.39 -6.18 -1.90
N ALA A 52 1.72 -7.27 -1.52
CA ALA A 52 0.74 -7.93 -2.38
C ALA A 52 -0.46 -7.01 -2.67
N VAL A 53 -0.94 -6.26 -1.67
CA VAL A 53 -2.00 -5.25 -1.85
C VAL A 53 -1.55 -4.18 -2.84
N CYS A 54 -0.37 -3.61 -2.65
CA CYS A 54 0.16 -2.60 -3.56
C CYS A 54 0.37 -3.11 -4.98
N HIS A 55 0.80 -4.37 -5.12
CA HIS A 55 0.91 -5.04 -6.41
C HIS A 55 -0.48 -5.17 -7.07
N ASP A 56 -1.48 -5.63 -6.34
CA ASP A 56 -2.85 -5.78 -6.84
C ASP A 56 -3.44 -4.43 -7.28
N LEU A 57 -3.30 -3.38 -6.46
CA LEU A 57 -3.75 -2.02 -6.79
C LEU A 57 -3.07 -1.49 -8.06
N ARG A 58 -1.77 -1.75 -8.19
CA ARG A 58 -0.99 -1.31 -9.36
C ARG A 58 -1.35 -2.10 -10.64
N LEU A 59 -1.91 -3.29 -10.50
CA LEU A 59 -2.55 -4.03 -11.61
C LEU A 59 -3.94 -3.49 -11.98
N GLY A 60 -4.47 -2.52 -11.23
CA GLY A 60 -5.81 -1.96 -11.43
C GLY A 60 -6.91 -2.81 -10.79
N LEU A 61 -6.58 -3.72 -9.86
CA LEU A 61 -7.59 -4.44 -9.10
C LEU A 61 -8.30 -3.50 -8.11
N PRO A 62 -9.61 -3.69 -7.90
CA PRO A 62 -10.36 -2.82 -7.00
C PRO A 62 -9.94 -3.04 -5.55
N VAL A 63 -9.92 -1.96 -4.77
CA VAL A 63 -9.59 -1.96 -3.34
C VAL A 63 -10.44 -2.98 -2.56
N ALA A 64 -11.71 -3.13 -2.95
CA ALA A 64 -12.62 -4.14 -2.38
C ALA A 64 -12.09 -5.58 -2.51
N THR A 65 -11.40 -5.92 -3.60
CA THR A 65 -10.80 -7.25 -3.76
C THR A 65 -9.65 -7.46 -2.78
N ALA A 66 -8.80 -6.45 -2.57
CA ALA A 66 -7.74 -6.52 -1.56
C ALA A 66 -8.31 -6.70 -0.15
N LEU A 67 -9.39 -5.97 0.18
CA LEU A 67 -10.11 -6.11 1.45
C LEU A 67 -10.71 -7.51 1.62
N SER A 68 -11.39 -8.05 0.61
CA SER A 68 -11.96 -9.39 0.68
C SER A 68 -10.89 -10.48 0.84
N LYS A 69 -9.71 -10.30 0.23
CA LYS A 69 -8.58 -11.22 0.42
C LYS A 69 -8.08 -11.19 1.86
N LEU A 70 -7.91 -10.01 2.44
CA LEU A 70 -7.51 -9.84 3.84
C LEU A 70 -8.54 -10.46 4.79
N GLN A 71 -9.83 -10.22 4.55
CA GLN A 71 -10.90 -10.81 5.36
C GLN A 71 -10.92 -12.35 5.26
N ASN A 72 -10.72 -12.90 4.07
CA ASN A 72 -10.58 -14.35 3.87
C ASN A 72 -9.32 -14.93 4.54
N SER A 73 -8.31 -14.09 4.81
CA SER A 73 -7.10 -14.47 5.53
C SER A 73 -7.28 -14.43 7.05
N GLY A 74 -8.45 -13.98 7.55
CA GLY A 74 -8.79 -13.93 8.97
C GLY A 74 -8.71 -12.54 9.60
N PHE A 75 -8.37 -11.49 8.84
CA PHE A 75 -8.38 -10.11 9.35
C PHE A 75 -9.80 -9.59 9.55
N ALA A 76 -10.03 -8.83 10.62
CA ALA A 76 -11.28 -8.12 10.78
C ALA A 76 -11.47 -7.09 9.65
N PRO A 77 -12.71 -6.77 9.25
CA PRO A 77 -12.97 -5.82 8.16
C PRO A 77 -12.36 -4.43 8.44
N TYR A 78 -12.32 -4.01 9.71
CA TYR A 78 -11.63 -2.79 10.12
C TYR A 78 -10.12 -2.89 9.96
N GLU A 79 -9.50 -3.98 10.44
CA GLU A 79 -8.05 -4.22 10.31
C GLU A 79 -7.63 -4.29 8.84
N ALA A 80 -8.41 -4.95 7.99
CA ALA A 80 -8.16 -5.00 6.55
C ALA A 80 -8.13 -3.60 5.92
N ALA A 81 -9.05 -2.72 6.30
CA ALA A 81 -9.06 -1.33 5.81
C ALA A 81 -7.84 -0.55 6.27
N VAL A 82 -7.41 -0.72 7.52
CA VAL A 82 -6.18 -0.10 8.05
C VAL A 82 -4.97 -0.61 7.29
N VAL A 83 -4.85 -1.92 7.06
CA VAL A 83 -3.74 -2.52 6.29
C VAL A 83 -3.65 -1.92 4.90
N VAL A 84 -4.76 -1.83 4.17
CA VAL A 84 -4.77 -1.27 2.82
C VAL A 84 -4.42 0.23 2.83
N ALA A 85 -4.96 0.99 3.79
CA ALA A 85 -4.66 2.41 3.93
C ALA A 85 -3.17 2.64 4.26
N ALA A 86 -2.65 1.97 5.28
CA ALA A 86 -1.25 2.07 5.69
C ALA A 86 -0.30 1.63 4.56
N ALA A 87 -0.61 0.55 3.85
CA ALA A 87 0.17 0.10 2.70
C ALA A 87 0.18 1.14 1.57
N SER A 88 -0.94 1.83 1.32
CA SER A 88 -0.98 2.89 0.30
C SER A 88 -0.26 4.18 0.72
N LEU A 89 -0.14 4.44 2.04
CA LEU A 89 0.50 5.63 2.59
C LEU A 89 2.02 5.49 2.66
N ALA A 90 2.48 4.30 3.03
CA ALA A 90 3.89 3.96 3.05
C ALA A 90 4.28 3.34 1.70
N MET A 91 3.89 2.09 1.45
CA MET A 91 4.45 1.25 0.38
C MET A 91 4.15 1.67 -1.04
N CYS A 92 2.92 2.13 -1.32
CA CYS A 92 2.49 2.51 -2.66
C CYS A 92 1.79 3.86 -2.67
N THR A 93 2.54 4.92 -2.37
CA THR A 93 2.10 6.32 -2.39
C THR A 93 1.40 6.74 -3.69
N ASP A 94 1.78 6.13 -4.82
CA ASP A 94 1.14 6.38 -6.12
C ASP A 94 -0.32 5.89 -6.20
N GLN A 95 -0.69 4.92 -5.35
CA GLN A 95 -2.05 4.35 -5.27
C GLN A 95 -2.89 5.00 -4.16
N ARG A 96 -2.33 5.99 -3.43
CA ARG A 96 -3.00 6.67 -2.33
C ARG A 96 -4.32 7.33 -2.76
N SER A 97 -4.35 7.93 -3.95
CA SER A 97 -5.56 8.55 -4.51
C SER A 97 -6.67 7.52 -4.78
N VAL A 98 -6.32 6.33 -5.27
CA VAL A 98 -7.26 5.22 -5.51
C VAL A 98 -7.89 4.75 -4.20
N VAL A 99 -7.07 4.56 -3.16
CA VAL A 99 -7.54 4.15 -1.84
C VAL A 99 -8.39 5.25 -1.19
N LEU A 100 -7.99 6.52 -1.32
CA LEU A 100 -8.75 7.65 -0.79
C LEU A 100 -10.11 7.80 -1.48
N GLU A 101 -10.16 7.63 -2.80
CA GLU A 101 -11.42 7.67 -3.56
C GLU A 101 -12.36 6.54 -3.13
N PHE A 102 -11.83 5.32 -2.95
CA PHE A 102 -12.60 4.21 -2.37
C PHE A 102 -13.11 4.51 -0.96
N ALA A 103 -12.25 5.06 -0.09
CA ALA A 103 -12.61 5.43 1.28
C ALA A 103 -13.70 6.52 1.30
N ASN A 104 -13.63 7.51 0.41
CA ASN A 104 -14.65 8.55 0.25
C ASN A 104 -15.97 7.98 -0.27
N ALA A 105 -15.93 7.10 -1.28
CA ALA A 105 -17.12 6.43 -1.81
C ALA A 105 -17.83 5.57 -0.75
N HIS A 106 -17.07 4.95 0.16
CA HIS A 106 -17.62 4.09 1.21
C HIS A 106 -17.99 4.83 2.50
N SER A 107 -17.35 5.97 2.79
CA SER A 107 -17.72 6.85 3.92
C SER A 107 -18.93 7.74 3.60
N GLY A 108 -19.15 8.09 2.34
CA GLY A 108 -20.35 8.80 1.86
C GLY A 108 -21.65 8.00 2.00
N GLY A 109 -21.57 6.68 2.25
CA GLY A 109 -22.72 5.83 2.58
C GLY A 109 -23.16 5.91 4.06
N ARG A 110 -22.44 6.67 4.91
CA ARG A 110 -22.76 6.84 6.34
C ARG A 110 -23.63 8.07 6.63
N THR A 111 -24.18 8.71 5.59
CA THR A 111 -25.15 9.80 5.68
C THR A 111 -26.38 9.50 4.82
N ALA A 112 -27.26 8.62 5.30
CA ALA A 112 -28.68 8.62 4.97
C ALA A 112 -29.43 7.84 6.05
#